data_AF-A0AAX0Q9R8-F1
#
_entry.id   AF-A0AAX0Q9R8-F1
#
_cell.length_a   1.000
_cell.length_b   1.000
_cell.length_c   1.000
_cell.angle_alpha   90.00
_cell.angle_beta   90.00
_cell.angle_gamma   90.00
#
_symmetry.space_group_name_H-M   'P 1'
#
loop_
_entity.id
_entity.type
_entity.pdbx_description
1 polymer ?
#
loop_
_entity_poly.entity_id
_entity_poly.type
_entity_poly.pdbx_seq_one_letter_code
_entity_poly.pdbx_strand_id
1 'polypeptide(L)'
;MNKDPNHAKKYGYILLVVLIFLLFILFAPLIVESTGILDSKSMILTYSSYPEKPINHVWNESGYAILNITDDDFEKYPEIKELFLTRDTSIKKSDPRTDNPVLNSVQVLTRQRIDEIREKYCIHRILYWEGEYYQAGIPYS
;
A
#
# COMPACT_ATOMS: atom_id res chain seq x y z
N MET A 1 -47.84 -43.99 -4.02
CA MET A 1 -46.64 -43.18 -4.32
C MET A 1 -46.17 -42.57 -3.02
N ASN A 2 -45.18 -43.18 -2.35
CA ASN A 2 -44.74 -42.79 -1.01
C ASN A 2 -43.82 -41.56 -1.14
N LYS A 3 -44.33 -40.35 -0.87
CA LYS A 3 -43.51 -39.14 -0.85
C LYS A 3 -42.78 -39.12 0.49
N ASP A 4 -41.55 -39.64 0.50
CA ASP A 4 -40.68 -39.60 1.67
C ASP A 4 -40.56 -38.14 2.17
N PRO A 5 -41.03 -37.82 3.39
CA PRO A 5 -41.03 -36.46 3.91
C PRO A 5 -39.62 -35.88 4.06
N ASN A 6 -38.57 -36.72 4.07
CA ASN A 6 -37.19 -36.25 4.04
C ASN A 6 -36.75 -35.72 2.67
N HIS A 7 -37.41 -36.12 1.58
CA HIS A 7 -37.05 -35.72 0.23
C HIS A 7 -37.36 -34.23 -0.02
N ALA A 8 -38.52 -33.76 0.43
CA ALA A 8 -38.92 -32.35 0.32
C ALA A 8 -38.05 -31.42 1.19
N LYS A 9 -37.70 -31.86 2.41
CA LYS A 9 -36.78 -31.12 3.30
C LYS A 9 -35.39 -31.00 2.69
N LYS A 10 -34.85 -32.08 2.11
CA LYS A 10 -33.54 -32.09 1.44
C LYS A 10 -33.48 -31.09 0.28
N TYR A 11 -34.51 -31.05 -0.58
CA TYR A 11 -34.56 -30.04 -1.64
C TYR A 11 -34.75 -28.62 -1.13
N GLY A 12 -35.50 -28.43 -0.05
CA GLY A 12 -35.61 -27.13 0.62
C GLY A 12 -34.25 -26.62 1.11
N TYR A 13 -33.44 -27.49 1.72
CA TYR A 13 -32.07 -27.14 2.13
C TYR A 13 -31.16 -26.84 0.94
N ILE A 14 -31.23 -27.65 -0.12
CA ILE A 14 -30.44 -27.41 -1.35
C ILE A 14 -30.81 -26.06 -1.96
N LEU A 15 -32.10 -25.76 -2.07
CA LEU A 15 -32.58 -24.48 -2.60
C LEU A 15 -32.11 -23.29 -1.75
N LEU A 16 -32.17 -23.41 -0.43
CA LEU A 16 -31.69 -22.39 0.50
C LEU A 16 -30.18 -22.12 0.33
N VAL A 17 -29.38 -23.18 0.23
CA VAL A 17 -27.93 -23.07 0.01
C VAL A 17 -27.63 -22.40 -1.32
N VAL A 18 -28.34 -22.77 -2.39
CA VAL A 18 -28.19 -22.13 -3.72
C VAL A 18 -28.56 -20.64 -3.65
N LEU A 19 -29.62 -20.29 -2.92
CA LEU A 19 -30.05 -18.89 -2.77
C LEU A 19 -28.98 -18.05 -2.03
N ILE A 20 -28.42 -18.59 -0.95
CA ILE A 20 -27.33 -17.94 -0.20
C ILE A 20 -26.09 -17.78 -1.09
N PHE A 21 -25.73 -18.80 -1.87
CA PHE A 21 -24.59 -18.75 -2.76
C PHE A 21 -24.76 -17.70 -3.86
N LEU A 22 -25.97 -17.58 -4.43
CA LEU A 22 -26.29 -16.53 -5.40
C LEU A 22 -26.17 -15.13 -4.81
N LEU A 23 -26.61 -14.94 -3.56
CA LEU A 23 -26.42 -13.66 -2.86
C LEU A 23 -24.92 -13.34 -2.68
N PHE A 24 -24.10 -14.32 -2.33
CA PHE A 24 -22.65 -14.12 -2.26
C PHE A 24 -22.04 -13.74 -3.61
N ILE A 25 -22.41 -14.42 -4.71
CA ILE A 25 -21.91 -14.07 -6.04
C ILE A 25 -22.34 -12.66 -6.45
N LEU A 26 -23.56 -12.24 -6.10
CA LEU A 26 -24.09 -10.94 -6.45
C LEU A 26 -23.44 -9.80 -5.65
N PHE A 27 -23.25 -9.99 -4.34
CA PHE A 27 -22.81 -8.91 -3.44
C PHE A 27 -21.31 -8.94 -3.11
N ALA A 28 -20.62 -10.08 -3.24
CA ALA A 28 -19.18 -10.15 -2.97
C ALA A 28 -18.36 -9.18 -3.84
N PRO A 29 -18.61 -9.01 -5.16
CA PRO A 29 -17.88 -8.04 -5.96
C PRO A 29 -18.04 -6.61 -5.43
N LEU A 30 -19.26 -6.25 -5.00
CA LEU A 30 -19.58 -4.91 -4.48
C LEU A 30 -18.88 -4.65 -3.14
N ILE A 31 -18.81 -5.67 -2.28
CA ILE A 31 -18.09 -5.59 -1.00
C ILE A 31 -16.58 -5.49 -1.24
N VAL A 32 -16.04 -6.28 -2.18
CA VAL A 32 -14.62 -6.25 -2.54
C VAL A 32 -14.20 -4.89 -3.10
N GLU A 33 -14.99 -4.32 -4.00
CA GLU A 33 -14.70 -3.01 -4.60
C GLU A 33 -14.83 -1.87 -3.59
N SER A 34 -15.86 -1.90 -2.73
CA SER A 34 -16.08 -0.87 -1.71
C SER A 34 -15.03 -0.90 -0.59
N THR A 35 -14.54 -2.09 -0.22
CA THR A 35 -13.47 -2.24 0.78
C THR A 35 -12.08 -2.01 0.20
N GLY A 36 -11.92 -2.14 -1.13
CA GLY A 36 -10.62 -2.08 -1.78
C GLY A 36 -9.65 -3.15 -1.27
N ILE A 37 -10.17 -4.30 -0.79
CA ILE A 37 -9.34 -5.35 -0.18
C ILE A 37 -8.40 -6.03 -1.18
N LEU A 38 -8.72 -5.95 -2.48
CA LEU A 38 -7.88 -6.42 -3.57
C LEU A 38 -7.02 -5.31 -4.21
N ASP A 39 -7.14 -4.07 -3.72
CA ASP A 39 -6.30 -2.98 -4.22
C ASP A 39 -4.85 -3.24 -3.81
N SER A 40 -3.93 -2.92 -4.72
CA SER A 40 -2.51 -2.99 -4.42
C SER A 40 -1.74 -1.95 -5.21
N LYS A 41 -0.74 -1.35 -4.60
CA LYS A 41 0.15 -0.38 -5.26
C LYS A 41 1.60 -0.60 -4.85
N SER A 42 2.50 -0.33 -5.78
CA SER A 42 3.94 -0.27 -5.51
C SER A 42 4.27 1.04 -4.80
N MET A 43 4.92 0.92 -3.66
CA MET A 43 5.58 2.01 -2.95
C MET A 43 7.05 2.00 -3.34
N ILE A 44 7.53 3.11 -3.87
CA ILE A 44 8.93 3.29 -4.28
C ILE A 44 9.69 4.12 -3.25
N LEU A 45 10.98 3.79 -3.06
CA LEU A 45 11.92 4.59 -2.29
C LEU A 45 12.95 5.19 -3.24
N THR A 46 13.21 6.48 -3.13
CA THR A 46 14.26 7.19 -3.86
C THR A 46 15.19 7.89 -2.89
N TYR A 47 16.43 8.08 -3.30
CA TYR A 47 17.37 8.92 -2.56
C TYR A 47 16.94 10.38 -2.63
N SER A 48 17.04 11.11 -1.52
CA SER A 48 16.80 12.55 -1.48
C SER A 48 18.12 13.30 -1.35
N SER A 49 18.33 14.30 -2.21
CA SER A 49 19.47 15.22 -2.10
C SER A 49 19.29 16.31 -1.02
N TYR A 50 18.28 16.19 -0.16
CA TYR A 50 18.09 17.11 0.97
C TYR A 50 19.25 16.98 1.98
N PRO A 51 19.75 18.06 2.60
CA PRO A 51 19.39 19.47 2.38
C PRO A 51 20.17 20.15 1.23
N GLU A 52 21.12 19.47 0.59
CA GLU A 52 22.05 20.03 -0.40
C GLU A 52 21.37 20.59 -1.66
N LYS A 53 20.29 19.95 -2.10
CA LYS A 53 19.40 20.47 -3.12
C LYS A 53 17.97 20.51 -2.56
N PRO A 54 17.42 21.69 -2.26
CA PRO A 54 15.99 21.79 -1.97
C PRO A 54 15.23 21.23 -3.18
N ILE A 55 14.22 20.41 -2.89
CA ILE A 55 13.47 19.69 -3.92
C ILE A 55 12.67 20.72 -4.72
N ASN A 56 13.12 21.01 -5.94
CA ASN A 56 12.51 21.99 -6.85
C ASN A 56 11.31 21.42 -7.63
N HIS A 57 10.46 20.61 -6.98
CA HIS A 57 9.21 20.15 -7.59
C HIS A 57 7.99 20.81 -6.93
N VAL A 58 7.37 21.67 -7.74
CA VAL A 58 6.13 22.43 -7.61
C VAL A 58 5.04 21.69 -6.83
N TRP A 59 4.97 21.92 -5.51
CA TRP A 59 3.76 21.96 -4.70
C TRP A 59 4.01 23.01 -3.61
N ASN A 60 3.48 24.21 -3.86
CA ASN A 60 3.85 25.44 -3.18
C ASN A 60 3.48 25.46 -1.69
N GLU A 61 4.31 26.16 -0.91
CA GLU A 61 4.05 26.82 0.38
C GLU A 61 4.11 26.03 1.71
N SER A 62 3.95 24.72 1.73
CA SER A 62 4.14 23.91 2.95
C SER A 62 5.37 23.02 2.83
N GLY A 63 6.52 23.51 3.30
CA GLY A 63 7.79 22.80 3.25
C GLY A 63 7.68 21.34 3.73
N TYR A 64 8.48 20.45 3.14
CA TYR A 64 8.52 19.06 3.55
C TYR A 64 8.90 18.94 5.03
N ALA A 65 8.15 18.14 5.79
CA ALA A 65 8.53 17.80 7.16
C ALA A 65 9.53 16.64 7.14
N ILE A 66 10.61 16.75 7.92
CA ILE A 66 11.52 15.64 8.15
C ILE A 66 10.82 14.67 9.11
N LEU A 67 10.70 13.42 8.70
CA LEU A 67 10.16 12.33 9.50
C LEU A 67 11.28 11.33 9.77
N ASN A 68 11.69 11.24 11.03
CA ASN A 68 12.62 10.21 11.46
C ASN A 68 11.89 8.87 11.48
N ILE A 69 12.39 7.91 10.71
CA ILE A 69 11.89 6.54 10.76
C ILE A 69 12.43 5.89 12.03
N THR A 70 11.55 5.22 12.76
CA THR A 70 11.86 4.55 14.03
C THR A 70 11.52 3.07 13.99
N ASP A 71 12.00 2.30 14.96
CA ASP A 71 11.65 0.88 15.08
C ASP A 71 10.13 0.67 15.27
N ASP A 72 9.44 1.58 15.95
CA ASP A 72 7.97 1.57 16.10
C ASP A 72 7.27 1.68 14.74
N ASP A 73 7.83 2.46 13.82
CA ASP A 73 7.32 2.55 12.45
C ASP A 73 7.49 1.22 11.71
N PHE A 74 8.60 0.52 11.93
CA PHE A 74 8.85 -0.79 11.33
C PHE A 74 7.98 -1.90 11.89
N GLU A 75 7.64 -1.84 13.18
CA GLU A 75 6.71 -2.79 13.80
C GLU A 75 5.29 -2.57 13.27
N LYS A 76 4.85 -1.30 13.17
CA LYS A 76 3.51 -0.96 12.71
C LYS A 76 3.35 -1.06 11.19
N TYR A 77 4.42 -0.83 10.43
CA TYR A 77 4.45 -0.82 8.98
C TYR A 77 5.56 -1.73 8.42
N PRO A 78 5.30 -3.05 8.32
CA PRO A 78 6.23 -4.01 7.71
C PRO A 78 6.66 -3.63 6.29
N GLU A 79 5.77 -2.98 5.53
CA GLU A 79 6.06 -2.53 4.17
C GLU A 79 7.14 -1.43 4.15
N ILE A 80 7.12 -0.54 5.14
CA ILE A 80 8.16 0.50 5.33
C ILE A 80 9.47 -0.17 5.76
N LYS A 81 9.41 -1.14 6.68
CA LYS A 81 10.58 -1.92 7.08
C LYS A 81 11.23 -2.61 5.89
N GLU A 82 10.45 -3.32 5.07
CA GLU A 82 10.94 -3.98 3.88
C GLU A 82 11.55 -2.95 2.91
N LEU A 83 10.86 -1.83 2.69
CA LEU A 83 11.31 -0.78 1.78
C LEU A 83 12.71 -0.25 2.14
N PHE A 84 12.99 -0.06 3.43
CA PHE A 84 14.29 0.40 3.91
C PHE A 84 15.35 -0.70 4.01
N LEU A 85 14.98 -1.91 4.43
CA LEU A 85 15.95 -2.99 4.67
C LEU A 85 16.38 -3.72 3.40
N THR A 86 15.56 -3.73 2.35
CA THR A 86 15.91 -4.34 1.05
C THR A 86 16.33 -3.33 -0.01
N ARG A 87 16.64 -2.09 0.40
CA ARG A 87 17.08 -1.02 -0.51
C ARG A 87 18.42 -1.34 -1.15
N ASP A 88 18.55 -1.04 -2.44
CA ASP A 88 19.80 -1.20 -3.17
C ASP A 88 20.81 -0.13 -2.74
N THR A 89 21.78 -0.55 -1.94
CA THR A 89 22.87 0.31 -1.46
C THR A 89 24.00 0.50 -2.48
N SER A 90 23.98 -0.23 -3.59
CA SER A 90 25.01 -0.16 -4.65
C SER A 90 24.78 0.99 -5.64
N ILE A 91 23.56 1.55 -5.65
CA ILE A 91 23.20 2.70 -6.47
C ILE A 91 24.03 3.92 -6.04
N LYS A 92 24.78 4.49 -6.99
CA LYS A 92 25.62 5.66 -6.75
C LYS A 92 24.76 6.86 -6.40
N LYS A 93 24.86 7.30 -5.14
CA LYS A 93 24.22 8.49 -4.55
C LYS A 93 24.62 9.82 -5.23
N SER A 94 25.66 9.80 -6.06
CA SER A 94 26.44 10.98 -6.45
C SER A 94 26.41 11.30 -7.95
N ASP A 95 25.53 10.72 -8.76
CA ASP A 95 25.39 11.17 -10.15
C ASP A 95 24.24 12.19 -10.25
N PRO A 96 24.54 13.50 -10.30
CA PRO A 96 23.53 14.55 -10.44
C PRO A 96 22.80 14.51 -11.79
N ARG A 97 23.14 13.59 -12.70
CA ARG A 97 22.43 13.33 -13.96
C ARG A 97 21.41 12.19 -13.89
N THR A 98 21.43 11.39 -12.82
CA THR A 98 20.36 10.42 -12.55
C THR A 98 19.39 11.04 -11.58
N ASP A 99 18.33 11.64 -12.12
CA ASP A 99 17.19 12.11 -11.32
C ASP A 99 16.64 10.93 -10.50
N ASN A 100 16.76 11.02 -9.17
CA ASN A 100 16.09 10.16 -8.18
C ASN A 100 16.08 8.65 -8.51
N PRO A 101 17.23 7.94 -8.45
CA PRO A 101 17.22 6.51 -8.70
C PRO A 101 16.36 5.79 -7.66
N VAL A 102 15.46 4.93 -8.14
CA VAL A 102 14.63 4.07 -7.31
C VAL A 102 15.52 3.06 -6.62
N LEU A 103 15.62 3.16 -5.29
CA LEU A 103 16.40 2.29 -4.42
C LEU A 103 15.68 0.98 -4.14
N ASN A 104 14.34 1.02 -4.11
CA ASN A 104 13.52 -0.14 -3.82
C ASN A 104 12.06 0.08 -4.23
N SER A 105 11.31 -1.01 -4.33
CA SER A 105 9.86 -1.01 -4.53
C SER A 105 9.22 -2.16 -3.75
N VAL A 106 8.25 -1.85 -2.90
CA VAL A 106 7.48 -2.84 -2.12
C VAL A 106 5.99 -2.72 -2.42
N GLN A 107 5.28 -3.84 -2.45
CA GLN A 107 3.83 -3.84 -2.67
C GLN A 107 3.08 -3.54 -1.36
N VAL A 108 2.20 -2.54 -1.40
CA VAL A 108 1.25 -2.25 -0.33
C VAL A 108 -0.13 -2.75 -0.73
N LEU A 109 -0.78 -3.51 0.14
CA LEU A 109 -2.07 -4.14 -0.11
C LEU A 109 -3.19 -3.42 0.62
N THR A 110 -4.38 -3.42 0.04
CA THR A 110 -5.61 -2.74 0.48
C THR A 110 -5.56 -1.23 0.34
N ARG A 111 -6.68 -0.64 -0.10
CA ARG A 111 -6.81 0.82 -0.26
C ARG A 111 -6.56 1.57 1.04
N GLN A 112 -7.12 1.09 2.15
CA GLN A 112 -6.94 1.70 3.46
C GLN A 112 -5.46 1.82 3.82
N ARG A 113 -4.70 0.73 3.68
CA ARG A 113 -3.28 0.71 4.03
C ARG A 113 -2.45 1.60 3.11
N ILE A 114 -2.77 1.59 1.82
CA ILE A 114 -2.16 2.45 0.80
C ILE A 114 -2.32 3.92 1.19
N ASP A 115 -3.52 4.34 1.58
CA ASP A 115 -3.82 5.72 1.92
C ASP A 115 -3.17 6.13 3.24
N GLU A 116 -3.21 5.25 4.26
CA GLU A 116 -2.52 5.47 5.54
C GLU A 116 -1.01 5.67 5.36
N ILE A 117 -0.35 4.81 4.58
CA ILE A 117 1.09 4.92 4.31
C ILE A 117 1.38 6.18 3.48
N ARG A 118 0.57 6.45 2.45
CA ARG A 118 0.77 7.62 1.58
C ARG A 118 0.69 8.92 2.37
N GLU A 119 -0.31 9.06 3.22
CA GLU A 119 -0.50 10.26 4.06
C GLU A 119 0.64 10.43 5.06
N LYS A 120 1.06 9.34 5.72
CA LYS A 120 2.08 9.41 6.77
C LYS A 120 3.50 9.60 6.23
N TYR A 121 3.87 8.90 5.15
CA TYR A 121 5.27 8.75 4.72
C TYR A 121 5.58 9.34 3.34
N CYS A 122 4.60 9.56 2.47
CA CYS A 122 4.86 10.02 1.10
C CYS A 122 4.56 11.50 0.90
N ILE A 123 3.42 11.98 1.41
CA ILE A 123 2.94 13.34 1.13
C ILE A 123 3.68 14.37 2.00
N HIS A 124 4.45 15.25 1.36
CA HIS A 124 5.19 16.32 2.03
C HIS A 124 6.10 15.82 3.17
N ARG A 125 6.78 14.68 2.96
CA ARG A 125 7.73 14.10 3.91
C ARG A 125 9.11 13.86 3.29
N ILE A 126 10.16 14.20 4.03
CA ILE A 126 11.50 13.64 3.83
C ILE A 126 11.73 12.62 4.91
N LEU A 127 12.05 11.40 4.53
CA LEU A 127 12.29 10.32 5.48
C LEU A 127 13.77 10.35 5.86
N TYR A 128 14.05 10.40 7.15
CA TYR A 128 15.41 10.32 7.68
C TYR A 128 15.63 8.96 8.33
N TRP A 129 16.67 8.26 7.88
CA TRP A 129 17.05 6.93 8.37
C TRP A 129 18.56 6.73 8.23
N GLU A 130 19.20 6.19 9.27
CA GLU A 130 20.64 5.85 9.26
C GLU A 130 21.58 6.97 8.76
N GLY A 131 21.26 8.23 9.06
CA GLY A 131 22.10 9.37 8.67
C GLY A 131 21.78 9.94 7.28
N GLU A 132 20.82 9.39 6.55
CA GLU A 132 20.53 9.76 5.17
C GLU A 132 19.07 10.18 4.97
N TYR A 133 18.81 10.86 3.86
CA TYR A 133 17.50 11.38 3.50
C TYR A 133 16.93 10.66 2.28
N TYR A 134 15.64 10.35 2.36
CA TYR A 134 14.92 9.57 1.35
C TYR A 134 13.56 10.18 1.07
N GLN A 135 13.00 9.80 -0.07
CA GLN A 135 11.61 10.08 -0.43
C GLN A 135 10.91 8.78 -0.75
N ALA A 136 9.70 8.61 -0.22
CA ALA A 136 8.82 7.53 -0.59
C ALA A 136 7.69 8.05 -1.47
N GLY A 137 7.27 7.26 -2.44
CA GLY A 137 6.16 7.59 -3.34
C GLY A 137 5.24 6.40 -3.53
N ILE A 138 3.92 6.65 -3.48
CA ILE A 138 2.92 5.73 -3.97
C ILE A 138 2.13 6.46 -5.06
N PRO A 139 2.12 5.99 -6.32
CA PRO A 139 1.45 6.69 -7.40
C PRO A 139 -0.05 6.84 -7.14
N TYR A 140 -0.58 8.02 -7.43
CA TYR A 140 -2.03 8.19 -7.58
C TYR A 140 -2.47 7.42 -8.84
N SER A 141 -3.58 6.71 -8.70
CA SER A 141 -4.21 5.93 -9.77
C SER A 141 -4.98 6.87 -10.69
#